data_AF-A0A960EF28-F1
#
_entry.id   AF-A0A960EF28-F1
#
_cell.length_a   1.000
_cell.length_b   1.000
_cell.length_c   1.000
_cell.angle_alpha   90.00
_cell.angle_beta   90.00
_cell.angle_gamma   90.00
#
_symmetry.space_group_name_H-M   'P 1'
#
loop_
_entity.id
_entity.type
_entity.pdbx_description
1 polymer ?
#
loop_
_entity_poly.entity_id
_entity_poly.type
_entity_poly.pdbx_seq_one_letter_code
_entity_poly.pdbx_strand_id
1 'polypeptide(L)'
;MVAEKGTFWSKIHVHGTPGHGSQPFRTDNALVTAAEVVRRLSEYRPTADIGEVWRRHVDAMDYPADLRDAFLDPDAVRDFCHSLPLGMGRLVHACTHTTFSPNVAHGGTKTNVVPDHVELEVDIRTLPGQSGDDIRDMLRDALGDLYDAVDIESNEDLSTASPIDTPLWDTLSTVSERLVKDSAL
;
A
#
# COMPACT_ATOMS: atom_id res chain seq x y z
N MET A 1 -8.75 -19.68 1.30
CA MET A 1 -9.50 -18.44 1.01
C MET A 1 -8.66 -17.68 0.02
N VAL A 2 -9.20 -17.24 -1.12
CA VAL A 2 -8.47 -16.35 -2.04
C VAL A 2 -8.96 -14.94 -1.75
N ALA A 3 -8.04 -14.03 -1.45
CA ALA A 3 -8.35 -12.63 -1.19
C ALA A 3 -7.60 -11.73 -2.16
N GLU A 4 -8.29 -10.69 -2.61
CA GLU A 4 -7.74 -9.62 -3.43
C GLU A 4 -7.68 -8.34 -2.59
N LYS A 5 -6.54 -7.66 -2.64
CA LYS A 5 -6.39 -6.34 -2.01
C LYS A 5 -7.28 -5.33 -2.72
N GLY A 6 -8.00 -4.55 -1.94
CA GLY A 6 -8.76 -3.41 -2.41
C GLY A 6 -7.85 -2.26 -2.80
N THR A 7 -8.45 -1.26 -3.43
CA THR A 7 -7.78 -0.03 -3.84
C THR A 7 -8.37 1.15 -3.10
N PHE A 8 -7.49 2.05 -2.69
CA PHE A 8 -7.85 3.37 -2.16
C PHE A 8 -7.02 4.42 -2.91
N TRP A 9 -7.14 4.42 -4.23
CA TRP A 9 -6.34 5.30 -5.08
C TRP A 9 -6.62 6.76 -4.72
N SER A 10 -5.54 7.48 -4.44
CA SER A 10 -5.65 8.84 -3.93
C SER A 10 -4.89 9.81 -4.82
N LYS A 11 -5.55 10.91 -5.15
CA LYS A 11 -4.94 12.10 -5.74
C LYS A 11 -4.71 13.12 -4.64
N ILE A 12 -3.48 13.61 -4.53
CA ILE A 12 -3.10 14.64 -3.56
C ILE A 12 -2.75 15.89 -4.34
N HIS A 13 -3.50 16.97 -4.09
CA HIS A 13 -3.28 18.27 -4.68
C HIS A 13 -2.53 19.16 -3.68
N VAL A 14 -1.37 19.62 -4.10
CA VAL A 14 -0.51 20.51 -3.33
C VAL A 14 -0.57 21.89 -3.97
N HIS A 15 -0.92 22.89 -3.18
CA HIS A 15 -1.06 24.27 -3.63
C HIS A 15 0.14 25.12 -3.19
N GLY A 16 0.39 26.19 -3.94
CA GLY A 16 1.43 27.16 -3.67
C GLY A 16 1.08 28.52 -4.25
N THR A 17 2.05 29.43 -4.28
CA THR A 17 1.88 30.77 -4.86
C THR A 17 2.81 30.95 -6.07
N PRO A 18 2.28 31.31 -7.25
CA PRO A 18 3.11 31.44 -8.45
C PRO A 18 4.08 32.61 -8.31
N GLY A 19 5.31 32.41 -8.77
CA GLY A 19 6.38 33.41 -8.61
C GLY A 19 7.43 33.34 -9.70
N HIS A 20 8.24 34.38 -9.82
CA HIS A 20 9.37 34.37 -10.75
C HIS A 20 10.52 33.54 -10.16
N GLY A 21 11.06 32.59 -10.93
CA GLY A 21 12.11 31.66 -10.48
C GLY A 21 13.41 32.33 -10.05
N SER A 22 13.66 33.58 -10.46
CA SER A 22 14.81 34.37 -9.97
C SER A 22 14.59 35.02 -8.60
N GLN A 23 13.39 34.92 -8.03
CA GLN A 23 13.01 35.49 -6.73
C GLN A 23 12.37 34.43 -5.83
N PRO A 24 13.04 33.29 -5.55
CA PRO A 24 12.45 32.17 -4.79
C PRO A 24 12.40 32.41 -3.27
N PHE A 25 12.89 33.54 -2.79
CA PHE A 25 12.96 33.81 -1.35
C PHE A 25 11.56 33.91 -0.75
N ARG A 26 11.26 33.01 0.20
CA ARG A 26 9.96 32.91 0.89
C ARG A 26 8.77 32.69 -0.07
N THR A 27 9.00 32.04 -1.20
CA THR A 27 7.90 31.58 -2.05
C THR A 27 7.31 30.29 -1.50
N ASP A 28 6.00 30.18 -1.57
CA ASP A 28 5.27 28.95 -1.31
C ASP A 28 5.32 28.07 -2.58
N ASN A 29 6.31 27.19 -2.64
CA ASN A 29 6.61 26.39 -3.82
C ASN A 29 5.95 25.02 -3.70
N ALA A 30 4.86 24.81 -4.45
CA ALA A 30 4.07 23.58 -4.40
C ALA A 30 4.91 22.32 -4.67
N LEU A 31 5.97 22.41 -5.51
CA LEU A 31 6.83 21.29 -5.82
C LEU A 31 7.73 20.88 -4.65
N VAL A 32 8.14 21.84 -3.81
CA VAL A 32 8.94 21.54 -2.60
C VAL A 32 8.05 20.82 -1.58
N THR A 33 6.83 21.32 -1.36
CA THR A 33 5.87 20.69 -0.46
C THR A 33 5.46 19.30 -0.97
N ALA A 34 5.22 19.13 -2.28
CA ALA A 34 4.91 17.84 -2.87
C ALA A 34 6.05 16.82 -2.74
N ALA A 35 7.31 17.26 -2.86
CA ALA A 35 8.46 16.39 -2.62
C ALA A 35 8.50 15.88 -1.17
N GLU A 36 8.13 16.73 -0.20
CA GLU A 36 8.03 16.33 1.21
C GLU A 36 6.87 15.36 1.44
N VAL A 37 5.71 15.57 0.81
CA VAL A 37 4.59 14.60 0.82
C VAL A 37 5.04 13.24 0.31
N VAL A 38 5.71 13.18 -0.85
CA VAL A 38 6.23 11.92 -1.41
C VAL A 38 7.22 11.26 -0.47
N ARG A 39 8.14 12.03 0.12
CA ARG A 39 9.13 11.51 1.08
C ARG A 39 8.44 10.89 2.29
N ARG A 40 7.50 11.59 2.91
CA ARG A 40 6.74 11.10 4.07
C ARG A 40 5.95 9.84 3.76
N LEU A 41 5.24 9.80 2.63
CA LEU A 41 4.51 8.59 2.20
C LEU A 41 5.44 7.41 1.92
N SER A 42 6.60 7.65 1.31
CA SER A 42 7.59 6.60 1.01
C SER A 42 8.27 6.05 2.27
N GLU A 43 8.48 6.89 3.28
CA GLU A 43 9.02 6.52 4.58
C GLU A 43 7.96 5.99 5.55
N TYR A 44 6.67 6.17 5.25
CA TYR A 44 5.60 5.69 6.11
C TYR A 44 5.61 4.17 6.24
N ARG A 45 5.42 3.71 7.47
CA ARG A 45 5.59 2.31 7.87
C ARG A 45 4.34 1.90 8.65
N PRO A 46 3.21 1.61 7.97
CA PRO A 46 2.02 1.13 8.66
C PRO A 46 2.35 -0.17 9.39
N THR A 47 1.72 -0.37 10.54
CA THR A 47 1.78 -1.62 11.31
C THR A 47 1.26 -2.76 10.45
N ALA A 48 1.91 -3.93 10.54
CA ALA A 48 1.44 -5.11 9.84
C ALA A 48 0.11 -5.58 10.43
N ASP A 49 -0.81 -5.96 9.55
CA ASP A 49 -2.03 -6.66 9.93
C ASP A 49 -1.91 -8.13 9.51
N ILE A 50 -1.74 -8.97 10.52
CA ILE A 50 -1.76 -10.41 10.37
C ILE A 50 -3.24 -10.81 10.37
N GLY A 51 -3.90 -10.71 9.22
CA GLY A 51 -5.31 -11.08 9.07
C GLY A 51 -5.55 -12.59 9.08
N GLU A 52 -6.81 -13.02 9.25
CA GLU A 52 -7.21 -14.44 9.24
C GLU A 52 -6.81 -15.15 7.93
N VAL A 53 -6.91 -14.45 6.80
CA VAL A 53 -6.51 -14.98 5.48
C VAL A 53 -5.03 -15.35 5.46
N TRP A 54 -4.18 -14.45 5.96
CA TRP A 54 -2.74 -14.69 6.00
C TRP A 54 -2.38 -15.82 6.97
N ARG A 55 -3.01 -15.86 8.16
CA ARG A 55 -2.81 -16.97 9.13
C ARG A 55 -3.08 -18.33 8.50
N ARG A 56 -4.24 -18.48 7.82
CA ARG A 56 -4.58 -19.72 7.12
C ARG A 56 -3.58 -20.08 6.04
N HIS A 57 -3.08 -19.09 5.30
CA HIS A 57 -2.07 -19.34 4.26
C HIS A 57 -0.78 -19.89 4.87
N VAL A 58 -0.28 -19.28 5.95
CA VAL A 58 0.93 -19.73 6.65
C VAL A 58 0.74 -21.14 7.23
N ASP A 59 -0.41 -21.40 7.86
CA ASP A 59 -0.71 -22.72 8.43
C ASP A 59 -0.81 -23.82 7.36
N ALA A 60 -1.31 -23.51 6.16
CA ALA A 60 -1.42 -24.46 5.06
C ALA A 60 -0.07 -24.84 4.43
N MET A 61 0.95 -23.98 4.53
CA MET A 61 2.27 -24.21 3.95
C MET A 61 3.19 -25.10 4.82
N ASP A 62 2.77 -25.43 6.05
CA ASP A 62 3.49 -26.30 7.00
C ASP A 62 4.97 -25.90 7.20
N TYR A 63 5.21 -24.60 7.37
CA TYR A 63 6.56 -24.08 7.61
C TYR A 63 7.12 -24.56 8.96
N PRO A 64 8.45 -24.73 9.06
CA PRO A 64 9.15 -24.83 10.35
C PRO A 64 8.71 -23.75 11.34
N ALA A 65 8.63 -24.10 12.62
CA ALA A 65 8.04 -23.26 13.66
C ALA A 65 8.66 -21.85 13.74
N ASP A 66 9.98 -21.75 13.57
CA ASP A 66 10.71 -20.49 13.55
C ASP A 66 10.30 -19.57 12.38
N LEU A 67 10.12 -20.13 11.18
CA LEU A 67 9.65 -19.38 10.02
C LEU A 67 8.16 -19.01 10.15
N ARG A 68 7.35 -19.93 10.65
CA ARG A 68 5.93 -19.69 10.93
C ARG A 68 5.76 -18.51 11.88
N ASP A 69 6.49 -18.52 12.99
CA ASP A 69 6.39 -17.46 14.00
C ASP A 69 6.83 -16.10 13.41
N ALA A 70 7.88 -16.07 12.58
CA ALA A 70 8.31 -14.85 11.88
C ALA A 70 7.29 -14.32 10.87
N PHE A 71 6.52 -15.19 10.19
CA PHE A 71 5.44 -14.77 9.28
C PHE A 71 4.19 -14.24 10.00
N LEU A 72 4.02 -14.58 11.27
CA LEU A 72 2.82 -14.26 12.06
C LEU A 72 3.04 -13.18 13.13
N ASP A 73 4.28 -12.73 13.31
CA ASP A 73 4.64 -11.65 14.21
C ASP A 73 4.48 -10.29 13.50
N PRO A 74 3.51 -9.44 13.89
CA PRO A 74 3.30 -8.13 13.26
C PRO A 74 4.48 -7.17 13.44
N ASP A 75 5.31 -7.34 14.47
CA ASP A 75 6.44 -6.47 14.76
C ASP A 75 7.69 -6.92 14.00
N ALA A 76 7.80 -8.20 13.66
CA ALA A 76 8.98 -8.75 12.98
C ALA A 76 8.78 -8.99 11.47
N VAL A 77 7.53 -9.19 11.00
CA VAL A 77 7.26 -9.66 9.63
C VAL A 77 7.84 -8.73 8.54
N ARG A 78 7.86 -7.41 8.78
CA ARG A 78 8.47 -6.45 7.83
C ARG A 78 9.96 -6.71 7.66
N ASP A 79 10.70 -6.76 8.75
CA ASP A 79 12.15 -6.97 8.71
C ASP A 79 12.47 -8.37 8.18
N PHE A 80 11.62 -9.34 8.52
CA PHE A 80 11.71 -10.68 7.98
C PHE A 80 11.57 -10.72 6.45
N CYS A 81 10.71 -9.89 5.84
CA CYS A 81 10.59 -9.79 4.38
C CYS A 81 11.93 -9.46 3.69
N HIS A 82 12.80 -8.69 4.35
CA HIS A 82 14.13 -8.35 3.80
C HIS A 82 15.12 -9.53 3.82
N SER A 83 14.88 -10.53 4.67
CA SER A 83 15.70 -11.75 4.71
C SER A 83 15.29 -12.80 3.66
N LEU A 84 14.10 -12.66 3.08
CA LEU A 84 13.55 -13.58 2.09
C LEU A 84 14.04 -13.26 0.67
N PRO A 85 13.99 -14.24 -0.26
CA PRO A 85 14.14 -13.94 -1.68
C PRO A 85 13.17 -12.84 -2.13
N LEU A 86 13.61 -11.94 -3.00
CA LEU A 86 12.88 -10.72 -3.36
C LEU A 86 11.40 -10.96 -3.73
N GLY A 87 11.10 -12.01 -4.49
CA GLY A 87 9.72 -12.35 -4.87
C GLY A 87 8.85 -12.73 -3.68
N MET A 88 9.38 -13.55 -2.76
CA MET A 88 8.71 -13.96 -1.52
C MET A 88 8.52 -12.76 -0.58
N GLY A 89 9.58 -11.97 -0.35
CA GLY A 89 9.49 -10.78 0.51
C GLY A 89 8.45 -9.77 0.02
N ARG A 90 8.35 -9.56 -1.30
CA ARG A 90 7.30 -8.72 -1.90
C ARG A 90 5.90 -9.27 -1.66
N LEU A 91 5.70 -10.59 -1.84
CA LEU A 91 4.41 -11.25 -1.62
C LEU A 91 3.97 -11.12 -0.16
N VAL A 92 4.86 -11.47 0.78
CA VAL A 92 4.58 -11.43 2.22
C VAL A 92 4.25 -10.01 2.66
N HIS A 93 5.06 -9.02 2.26
CA HIS A 93 4.78 -7.62 2.57
C HIS A 93 3.43 -7.17 1.98
N ALA A 94 3.12 -7.54 0.74
CA ALA A 94 1.85 -7.19 0.11
C ALA A 94 0.65 -7.80 0.85
N CYS A 95 0.77 -9.03 1.36
CA CYS A 95 -0.30 -9.73 2.08
C CYS A 95 -0.49 -9.28 3.53
N THR A 96 0.49 -8.60 4.13
CA THR A 96 0.50 -8.24 5.56
C THR A 96 0.49 -6.74 5.83
N HIS A 97 0.69 -5.90 4.80
CA HIS A 97 0.73 -4.45 4.97
C HIS A 97 -0.20 -3.74 3.98
N THR A 98 -0.86 -2.69 4.46
CA THR A 98 -1.34 -1.61 3.59
C THR A 98 -0.14 -0.96 2.91
N THR A 99 -0.18 -0.78 1.59
CA THR A 99 0.96 -0.24 0.84
C THR A 99 0.60 1.11 0.25
N PHE A 100 1.50 2.09 0.38
CA PHE A 100 1.38 3.42 -0.21
C PHE A 100 2.49 3.57 -1.27
N SER A 101 2.10 3.75 -2.53
CA SER A 101 3.06 3.89 -3.64
C SER A 101 2.77 5.18 -4.41
N PRO A 102 3.52 6.27 -4.14
CA PRO A 102 3.46 7.48 -4.96
C PRO A 102 4.03 7.16 -6.36
N ASN A 103 3.19 7.18 -7.38
CA ASN A 103 3.53 6.64 -8.71
C ASN A 103 3.60 7.70 -9.80
N VAL A 104 2.82 8.78 -9.67
CA VAL A 104 2.73 9.83 -10.69
C VAL A 104 2.81 11.20 -10.03
N ALA A 105 3.50 12.14 -10.69
CA ALA A 105 3.56 13.54 -10.29
C ALA A 105 3.41 14.45 -11.51
N HIS A 106 2.53 15.44 -11.40
CA HIS A 106 2.28 16.46 -12.41
C HIS A 106 2.43 17.84 -11.80
N GLY A 107 3.31 18.69 -12.34
CA GLY A 107 3.51 20.03 -11.80
C GLY A 107 4.58 20.84 -12.52
N GLY A 108 4.49 22.17 -12.39
CA GLY A 108 5.39 23.10 -13.07
C GLY A 108 5.06 23.31 -14.54
N THR A 109 5.34 24.52 -15.03
CA THR A 109 5.05 24.92 -16.41
C THR A 109 6.29 25.35 -17.17
N LYS A 110 7.18 26.10 -16.52
CA LYS A 110 8.44 26.60 -17.08
C LYS A 110 9.51 26.59 -15.99
N THR A 111 10.77 26.39 -16.37
CA THR A 111 11.93 26.33 -15.45
C THR A 111 12.11 27.60 -14.62
N ASN A 112 11.66 28.76 -15.11
CA ASN A 112 11.80 30.04 -14.44
C ASN A 112 10.50 30.52 -13.76
N VAL A 113 9.57 29.61 -13.47
CA VAL A 113 8.33 29.90 -12.75
C VAL A 113 8.26 28.99 -11.53
N VAL A 114 8.04 29.57 -10.35
CA VAL A 114 7.74 28.82 -9.14
C VAL A 114 6.34 28.23 -9.30
N PRO A 115 6.18 26.89 -9.22
CA PRO A 115 4.89 26.24 -9.40
C PRO A 115 3.95 26.53 -8.23
N ASP A 116 2.69 26.76 -8.58
CA ASP A 116 1.57 27.01 -7.67
C ASP A 116 0.66 25.78 -7.49
N HIS A 117 0.90 24.71 -8.24
CA HIS A 117 0.16 23.46 -8.13
C HIS A 117 1.02 22.25 -8.50
N VAL A 118 0.86 21.18 -7.72
CA VAL A 118 1.34 19.84 -8.05
C VAL A 118 0.25 18.83 -7.70
N GLU A 119 -0.02 17.91 -8.62
CA GLU A 119 -0.86 16.74 -8.40
C GLU A 119 0.02 15.50 -8.26
N LEU A 120 -0.24 14.69 -7.23
CA LEU A 120 0.38 13.40 -7.00
C LEU A 120 -0.68 12.30 -7.07
N GLU A 121 -0.39 11.20 -7.77
CA GLU A 121 -1.24 10.00 -7.73
C GLU A 121 -0.54 8.89 -6.94
N VAL A 122 -1.24 8.40 -5.91
CA VAL A 122 -0.75 7.40 -4.96
C VAL A 122 -1.61 6.15 -5.08
N ASP A 123 -0.97 5.03 -5.43
CA ASP A 123 -1.62 3.71 -5.39
C ASP A 123 -1.55 3.19 -3.96
N ILE A 124 -2.71 3.18 -3.29
CA ILE A 124 -2.87 2.62 -1.95
C ILE A 124 -3.63 1.31 -2.06
N ARG A 125 -3.04 0.23 -1.54
CA ARG A 125 -3.66 -1.10 -1.52
C ARG A 125 -4.02 -1.51 -0.11
N THR A 126 -5.31 -1.70 0.15
CA THR A 126 -5.87 -2.08 1.44
C THR A 126 -5.75 -3.58 1.68
N LEU A 127 -5.83 -3.97 2.95
CA LEU A 127 -5.98 -5.36 3.37
C LEU A 127 -7.48 -5.67 3.60
N PRO A 128 -7.89 -6.95 3.51
CA PRO A 128 -9.25 -7.35 3.83
C PRO A 128 -9.67 -6.90 5.24
N GLY A 129 -10.82 -6.23 5.35
CA GLY A 129 -11.35 -5.73 6.62
C GLY A 129 -11.01 -4.27 6.94
N GLN A 130 -10.09 -3.65 6.19
CA GLN A 130 -9.82 -2.21 6.31
C GLN A 130 -10.87 -1.38 5.57
N SER A 131 -11.29 -0.29 6.21
CA SER A 131 -12.20 0.71 5.66
C SER A 131 -11.44 1.91 5.09
N GLY A 132 -12.11 2.72 4.25
CA GLY A 132 -11.55 4.00 3.82
C GLY A 132 -11.18 4.95 4.97
N ASP A 133 -11.88 4.89 6.12
CA ASP A 133 -11.54 5.72 7.28
C ASP A 133 -10.21 5.31 7.91
N ASP A 134 -9.92 4.01 7.99
CA ASP A 134 -8.62 3.51 8.45
C ASP A 134 -7.48 4.05 7.55
N ILE A 135 -7.71 4.11 6.24
CA ILE A 135 -6.72 4.65 5.29
C ILE A 135 -6.56 6.16 5.44
N ARG A 136 -7.64 6.90 5.69
CA ARG A 136 -7.56 8.35 5.96
C ARG A 136 -6.77 8.64 7.22
N ASP A 137 -6.92 7.82 8.27
CA ASP A 137 -6.14 7.93 9.50
C ASP A 137 -4.66 7.62 9.24
N MET A 138 -4.36 6.59 8.44
CA MET A 138 -2.98 6.32 8.02
C MET A 138 -2.36 7.44 7.19
N LEU A 139 -3.13 8.05 6.27
CA LEU A 139 -2.68 9.23 5.53
C LEU A 139 -2.42 10.41 6.47
N ARG A 140 -3.26 10.60 7.50
CA ARG A 140 -3.08 11.64 8.51
C ARG A 140 -1.81 11.43 9.33
N ASP A 141 -1.55 10.20 9.75
CA ASP A 141 -0.32 9.86 10.48
C ASP A 141 0.92 10.05 9.59
N ALA A 142 0.87 9.54 8.36
CA ALA A 142 1.97 9.67 7.40
C ALA A 142 2.31 11.13 7.06
N LEU A 143 1.29 11.95 6.81
CA LEU A 143 1.47 13.34 6.38
C LEU A 143 1.65 14.31 7.55
N GLY A 144 1.23 13.97 8.76
CA GLY A 144 1.35 14.82 9.94
C GLY A 144 0.74 16.20 9.72
N ASP A 145 1.54 17.24 9.96
CA ASP A 145 1.14 18.65 9.78
C ASP A 145 0.81 19.03 8.33
N LEU A 146 1.23 18.25 7.34
CA LEU A 146 0.90 18.50 5.94
C LEU A 146 -0.49 17.99 5.54
N TYR A 147 -1.12 17.13 6.35
CA TYR A 147 -2.41 16.53 5.98
C TYR A 147 -3.48 17.59 5.74
N ASP A 148 -3.56 18.60 6.62
CA ASP A 148 -4.55 19.68 6.50
C ASP A 148 -4.08 20.80 5.54
N ALA A 149 -2.88 20.68 4.96
CA ALA A 149 -2.30 21.64 4.01
C ALA A 149 -2.41 21.18 2.54
N VAL A 150 -2.99 20.00 2.30
CA VAL A 150 -3.19 19.42 0.96
C VAL A 150 -4.64 18.97 0.80
N ASP A 151 -5.12 18.97 -0.44
CA ASP A 151 -6.43 18.40 -0.75
C ASP A 151 -6.25 16.95 -1.21
N ILE A 152 -7.05 16.03 -0.67
CA ILE A 152 -6.97 14.61 -0.97
C ILE A 152 -8.31 14.14 -1.54
N GLU A 153 -8.28 13.66 -2.78
CA GLU A 153 -9.41 13.00 -3.44
C GLU A 153 -9.11 11.51 -3.54
N SER A 154 -10.02 10.66 -3.06
CA SER A 154 -9.82 9.21 -3.08
C SER A 154 -10.97 8.47 -3.77
N ASN A 155 -10.61 7.46 -4.54
CA ASN A 155 -11.54 6.47 -5.07
C ASN A 155 -11.32 5.13 -4.37
N GLU A 156 -12.39 4.54 -3.85
CA GLU A 156 -12.37 3.33 -3.05
C GLU A 156 -13.04 2.18 -3.79
N ASP A 157 -12.27 1.12 -4.11
CA ASP A 157 -12.81 -0.20 -4.41
C ASP A 157 -12.45 -1.16 -3.27
N LEU A 158 -13.47 -1.77 -2.67
CA LEU A 158 -13.31 -2.61 -1.48
C LEU A 158 -12.51 -3.89 -1.77
N SER A 159 -11.67 -4.30 -0.81
CA SER A 159 -11.02 -5.62 -0.80
C SER A 159 -12.09 -6.72 -0.80
N THR A 160 -11.90 -7.76 -1.61
CA THR A 160 -12.81 -8.91 -1.61
C THR A 160 -12.08 -10.19 -1.18
N ALA A 161 -12.78 -11.04 -0.45
CA ALA A 161 -12.31 -12.37 -0.07
C ALA A 161 -13.38 -13.39 -0.43
N SER A 162 -12.98 -14.45 -1.13
CA SER A 162 -13.88 -15.53 -1.51
C SER A 162 -13.69 -16.74 -0.60
N PRO A 163 -14.76 -17.30 -0.02
CA PRO A 163 -14.69 -18.53 0.75
C PRO A 163 -14.12 -19.66 -0.11
N ILE A 164 -13.27 -20.50 0.47
CA ILE A 164 -12.80 -21.74 -0.19
C ILE A 164 -13.67 -22.94 0.14
N ASP A 165 -14.59 -22.81 1.08
CA ASP A 165 -15.51 -23.88 1.45
C ASP A 165 -16.71 -23.87 0.51
N THR A 166 -16.47 -23.96 -0.80
CA THR A 166 -17.50 -23.86 -1.84
C THR A 166 -17.40 -25.00 -2.84
N PRO A 167 -18.53 -25.45 -3.43
CA PRO A 167 -18.51 -26.50 -4.46
C PRO A 167 -17.64 -26.16 -5.68
N LEU A 168 -17.46 -24.87 -5.97
CA LEU A 168 -16.57 -24.40 -7.03
C LEU A 168 -15.10 -24.65 -6.67
N TRP A 169 -14.69 -24.33 -5.44
CA TRP A 169 -13.34 -24.59 -4.95
C TRP A 169 -13.05 -26.09 -4.91
N ASP A 170 -13.98 -26.90 -4.39
CA ASP A 170 -13.84 -28.37 -4.37
C ASP A 170 -13.58 -28.95 -5.76
N THR A 171 -14.28 -28.41 -6.76
CA THR A 171 -14.11 -28.81 -8.17
C THR A 171 -12.73 -28.40 -8.70
N LEU A 172 -12.27 -27.19 -8.39
CA LEU A 172 -10.95 -26.71 -8.78
C LEU A 172 -9.82 -27.53 -8.15
N SER A 173 -9.88 -27.79 -6.83
CA SER A 173 -8.92 -28.65 -6.13
C SER A 173 -8.89 -30.05 -6.73
N THR A 174 -10.06 -30.68 -6.93
CA THR A 174 -10.15 -32.03 -7.52
C THR A 174 -9.52 -32.12 -8.91
N VAL A 175 -9.76 -31.12 -9.77
CA VAL A 175 -9.16 -31.10 -11.12
C VAL A 175 -7.66 -30.83 -11.05
N SER A 176 -7.23 -29.95 -10.14
CA SER A 176 -5.82 -29.60 -9.96
C SER A 176 -4.99 -30.81 -9.50
N GLU A 177 -5.47 -31.57 -8.51
CA GLU A 177 -4.84 -32.82 -8.04
C GLU A 177 -4.74 -33.89 -9.13
N ARG A 178 -5.72 -33.95 -10.04
CA ARG A 178 -5.71 -34.92 -11.15
C ARG A 178 -4.68 -34.57 -12.22
N LEU A 179 -4.44 -33.29 -12.45
CA LEU A 179 -3.56 -32.81 -13.52
C LEU A 179 -2.12 -32.62 -13.04
N VAL A 180 -1.93 -32.29 -11.76
CA VAL A 180 -0.64 -32.08 -11.13
C VAL A 180 -0.55 -32.95 -9.88
N LYS A 181 0.34 -33.95 -9.93
CA LYS A 181 0.61 -34.80 -8.77
C LYS A 181 1.14 -33.95 -7.61
N ASP A 182 0.57 -34.14 -6.43
CA ASP A 182 0.89 -33.41 -5.18
C ASP A 182 0.54 -31.91 -5.20
N SER A 183 -0.51 -31.54 -5.95
CA SER A 183 -1.04 -30.16 -5.95
C SER A 183 -1.57 -29.75 -4.57
N ALA A 184 -1.13 -28.61 -4.06
CA ALA A 184 -1.52 -28.05 -2.75
C ALA A 184 -2.64 -26.99 -2.85
N LEU A 185 -3.54 -27.17 -3.84
CA LEU A 185 -4.65 -26.27 -4.12
C LEU A 185 -5.89 -26.61 -3.31
#